data_AF-J5JNR0-F1
#
_entry.id   AF-J5JNR0-F1
#
_cell.length_a   1.000
_cell.length_b   1.000
_cell.length_c   1.000
_cell.angle_alpha   90.00
_cell.angle_beta   90.00
_cell.angle_gamma   90.00
#
_symmetry.space_group_name_H-M   'P 1'
#
loop_
_entity.id
_entity.type
_entity.pdbx_description
1 polymer ?
#
loop_
_entity_poly.entity_id
_entity_poly.type
_entity_poly.pdbx_seq_one_letter_code
_entity_poly.pdbx_strand_id
1 'polypeptide(L)'
;MDDIAGKTSPDGKPVVRICQILNSAGVPNVLWGNYLLRIYGVPTIIDDVAFVVPDDQITAASSALVQANFTLCNNLNCDRSYRFQARRPLVHFHMSDVFVLSLYQKSDVLWELTALDSPTSENAGSILSASDPLLPSAAPGRGQGRLSSEYSAVRVPAVAKYCESLLLLMCRDYDTTYETYWMALLTYILEYVDETGFFCVEDLGYEFREFYCAAKEADTSCMWRLLEELRSNLSLSGRLPNS
;
A
#
# COMPACT_ATOMS: atom_id res chain seq x y z
N MET A 1 29.90 -7.31 15.49
CA MET A 1 30.06 -6.40 14.35
C MET A 1 29.81 -7.26 13.14
N ASP A 2 28.53 -7.47 12.82
CA ASP A 2 28.10 -8.27 11.69
C ASP A 2 27.27 -7.36 10.77
N ASP A 3 27.85 -7.20 9.59
CA ASP A 3 27.40 -6.60 8.34
C ASP A 3 25.96 -6.04 8.29
N ILE A 4 25.82 -4.73 8.57
CA ILE A 4 24.60 -3.92 8.31
C ILE A 4 24.61 -3.45 6.84
N ALA A 5 24.88 -4.38 5.93
CA ALA A 5 24.73 -4.19 4.50
C ALA A 5 24.27 -5.52 3.87
N GLY A 6 23.23 -6.10 4.47
CA GLY A 6 22.53 -7.24 3.91
C GLY A 6 21.98 -6.87 2.54
N LYS A 7 22.66 -7.35 1.50
CA LYS A 7 22.11 -7.54 0.16
C LYS A 7 20.63 -7.90 0.29
N THR A 8 19.79 -7.12 -0.37
CA THR A 8 18.32 -7.26 -0.41
C THR A 8 17.94 -8.73 -0.56
N SER A 9 17.67 -9.37 0.57
CA SER A 9 17.26 -10.77 0.62
C SER A 9 15.82 -10.83 0.10
N PRO A 10 15.51 -11.72 -0.86
CA PRO A 10 14.17 -11.87 -1.44
C PRO A 10 13.11 -12.42 -0.45
N ASP A 11 13.44 -12.56 0.85
CA ASP A 11 12.72 -13.42 1.80
C ASP A 11 11.71 -12.67 2.71
N GLY A 12 11.30 -11.44 2.39
CA GLY A 12 10.38 -10.68 3.30
C GLY A 12 11.00 -10.13 4.58
N LYS A 13 12.25 -10.49 4.90
CA LYS A 13 12.92 -10.19 6.18
C LYS A 13 12.88 -8.72 6.63
N PRO A 14 13.09 -7.72 5.75
CA PRO A 14 12.98 -6.31 6.16
C PRO A 14 11.58 -5.95 6.65
N VAL A 15 10.54 -6.35 5.89
CA VAL A 15 9.14 -6.08 6.21
C VAL A 15 8.74 -6.71 7.54
N VAL A 16 9.12 -7.98 7.75
CA VAL A 16 8.83 -8.70 9.00
C VAL A 16 9.48 -7.98 10.18
N ARG A 17 10.75 -7.60 10.07
CA ARG A 17 11.47 -6.92 11.17
C ARG A 17 10.88 -5.56 11.49
N ILE A 18 10.53 -4.76 10.48
CA ILE A 18 9.90 -3.45 10.66
C ILE A 18 8.54 -3.61 11.35
N CYS A 19 7.72 -4.55 10.87
CA CYS A 19 6.42 -4.85 11.47
C CYS A 19 6.55 -5.30 12.93
N GLN A 20 7.54 -6.14 13.25
CA GLN A 20 7.83 -6.54 14.63
C GLN A 20 8.18 -5.35 15.53
N ILE A 21 8.97 -4.40 15.04
CA ILE A 21 9.33 -3.19 15.81
C ILE A 21 8.08 -2.35 16.09
N LEU A 22 7.25 -2.10 15.06
CA LEU A 22 6.01 -1.33 15.20
C LEU A 22 5.03 -2.01 16.16
N ASN A 23 4.82 -3.32 16.00
CA ASN A 23 3.95 -4.10 16.89
C ASN A 23 4.45 -4.12 18.33
N SER A 24 5.78 -4.23 18.54
CA SER A 24 6.37 -4.20 19.89
C SER A 24 6.21 -2.84 20.57
N ALA A 25 6.13 -1.77 19.78
CA ALA A 25 5.81 -0.43 20.26
C ALA A 25 4.30 -0.18 20.45
N GLY A 26 3.45 -1.19 20.18
CA GLY A 26 2.00 -1.07 20.26
C GLY A 26 1.37 -0.28 19.10
N VAL A 27 2.11 -0.05 18.01
CA VAL A 27 1.66 0.78 16.88
C VAL A 27 0.93 -0.08 15.84
N PRO A 28 -0.38 0.15 15.60
CA PRO A 28 -1.08 -0.45 14.48
C PRO A 28 -0.44 -0.02 13.16
N ASN A 29 -0.24 -0.97 12.25
CA ASN A 29 0.43 -0.77 10.98
C ASN A 29 -0.12 -1.72 9.92
N VAL A 30 -0.11 -1.26 8.67
CA VAL A 30 -0.38 -2.08 7.49
C VAL A 30 0.67 -1.79 6.43
N LEU A 31 1.16 -2.82 5.75
CA LEU A 31 2.12 -2.70 4.66
C LEU A 31 1.49 -1.97 3.47
N TRP A 32 2.27 -1.11 2.82
CA TRP A 32 1.87 -0.27 1.70
C TRP A 32 3.02 -0.09 0.69
N GLY A 33 2.77 0.66 -0.38
CA GLY A 33 3.76 0.98 -1.41
C GLY A 33 4.07 -0.18 -2.37
N ASN A 34 5.18 -0.10 -3.09
CA ASN A 34 5.50 -1.05 -4.16
C ASN A 34 5.81 -2.45 -3.63
N TYR A 35 6.34 -2.56 -2.41
CA TYR A 35 6.59 -3.86 -1.78
C TYR A 35 5.31 -4.69 -1.65
N LEU A 36 4.18 -4.05 -1.33
CA LEU A 36 2.89 -4.72 -1.16
C LEU A 36 2.49 -5.49 -2.43
N LEU A 37 2.76 -4.94 -3.61
CA LEU A 37 2.45 -5.59 -4.89
C LEU A 37 3.12 -6.98 -5.02
N ARG A 38 4.33 -7.17 -4.44
CA ARG A 38 4.98 -8.49 -4.45
C ARG A 38 4.22 -9.51 -3.62
N ILE A 39 3.57 -9.10 -2.54
CA ILE A 39 2.72 -9.99 -1.72
C ILE A 39 1.49 -10.43 -2.53
N TYR A 40 0.95 -9.55 -3.37
CA TYR A 40 -0.10 -9.90 -4.35
C TYR A 40 0.42 -10.68 -5.57
N GLY A 41 1.69 -11.08 -5.61
CA GLY A 41 2.24 -11.87 -6.71
C GLY A 41 2.58 -11.05 -7.97
N VAL A 42 2.64 -9.72 -7.88
CA VAL A 42 3.09 -8.85 -8.97
C VAL A 42 4.63 -8.83 -9.03
N PRO A 43 5.26 -9.04 -10.20
CA PRO A 43 6.71 -8.98 -10.35
C PRO A 43 7.21 -7.53 -10.45
N THR A 44 7.28 -6.83 -9.32
CA THR A 44 7.77 -5.44 -9.25
C THR A 44 9.22 -5.34 -8.78
N ILE A 45 9.91 -4.28 -9.24
CA ILE A 45 11.20 -3.86 -8.69
C ILE A 45 10.94 -3.24 -7.31
N ILE A 46 11.74 -3.64 -6.31
CA ILE A 46 11.65 -3.09 -4.96
C ILE A 46 12.82 -2.14 -4.71
N ASP A 47 12.48 -0.88 -4.52
CA ASP A 47 13.37 0.16 -4.03
C ASP A 47 12.85 0.82 -2.73
N ASP A 48 11.67 0.43 -2.26
CA ASP A 48 11.11 0.91 -1.00
C ASP A 48 10.34 -0.16 -0.22
N VAL A 49 10.09 0.15 1.06
CA VAL A 49 9.07 -0.48 1.89
C VAL A 49 8.29 0.63 2.56
N ALA A 50 6.96 0.58 2.50
CA ALA A 50 6.13 1.56 3.16
C ALA A 50 5.17 0.91 4.16
N PHE A 51 4.89 1.60 5.25
CA PHE A 51 3.82 1.25 6.18
C PHE A 51 2.91 2.45 6.38
N VAL A 52 1.63 2.17 6.57
CA VAL A 52 0.62 3.13 7.00
C VAL A 52 0.34 2.89 8.47
N VAL A 53 0.30 3.96 9.25
CA VAL A 53 0.01 3.94 10.70
C VAL A 53 -1.08 4.96 11.03
N PRO A 54 -1.83 4.80 12.14
CA PRO A 54 -2.73 5.82 12.63
C PRO A 54 -2.01 7.17 12.81
N ASP A 55 -2.71 8.26 12.47
CA ASP A 55 -2.13 9.60 12.39
C ASP A 55 -1.50 10.06 13.71
N ASP A 56 -2.15 9.73 14.83
CA ASP A 56 -1.73 10.04 16.20
C ASP A 56 -0.53 9.20 16.68
N GLN A 57 -0.19 8.13 15.95
CA GLN A 57 0.89 7.21 16.30
C GLN A 57 2.14 7.35 15.43
N ILE A 58 2.17 8.28 14.47
CA ILE A 58 3.34 8.48 13.60
C ILE A 58 4.62 8.78 14.40
N THR A 59 4.52 9.57 15.47
CA THR A 59 5.65 9.91 16.34
C THR A 59 6.15 8.70 17.12
N ALA A 60 5.24 7.86 17.60
CA ALA A 60 5.58 6.62 18.30
C ALA A 60 6.24 5.61 17.35
N ALA A 61 5.68 5.45 16.15
CA ALA A 61 6.22 4.62 15.07
C ALA A 61 7.66 5.04 14.71
N SER A 62 7.84 6.34 14.46
CA SER A 62 9.15 6.91 14.13
C SER A 62 10.17 6.69 15.25
N SER A 63 9.78 6.98 16.50
CA SER A 63 10.63 6.80 17.68
C SER A 63 11.07 5.34 17.86
N ALA A 64 10.16 4.38 17.67
CA ALA A 64 10.46 2.96 17.77
C ALA A 64 11.51 2.52 16.72
N LEU A 65 11.40 3.02 15.48
CA LEU A 65 12.36 2.74 14.43
C LEU A 65 13.73 3.37 14.71
N VAL A 66 13.78 4.62 15.20
CA VAL A 66 15.04 5.26 15.63
C VAL A 66 15.70 4.45 16.76
N GLN A 67 14.94 4.02 17.76
CA GLN A 67 15.45 3.16 18.85
C GLN A 67 15.97 1.81 18.34
N ALA A 68 15.41 1.30 17.25
CA ALA A 68 15.89 0.11 16.56
C ALA A 68 17.07 0.39 15.59
N ASN A 69 17.68 1.58 15.65
CA ASN A 69 18.83 2.05 14.85
C ASN A 69 18.53 2.31 13.37
N PHE A 70 17.27 2.58 12.99
CA PHE A 70 16.98 3.10 11.65
C PHE A 70 17.36 4.59 11.57
N THR A 71 18.03 4.97 10.48
CA THR A 71 18.48 6.35 10.28
C THR A 71 17.36 7.20 9.70
N LEU A 72 16.73 8.01 10.56
CA LEU A 72 15.72 8.99 10.18
C LEU A 72 16.30 10.04 9.23
N CYS A 73 15.59 10.34 8.15
CA CYS A 73 15.95 11.45 7.29
C CYS A 73 15.37 12.77 7.82
N ASN A 74 16.23 13.77 8.04
CA ASN A 74 15.83 15.11 8.49
C ASN A 74 15.78 16.14 7.34
N ASN A 75 16.03 15.70 6.10
CA ASN A 75 16.03 16.61 4.94
C ASN A 75 14.62 16.68 4.34
N LEU A 76 13.99 17.86 4.44
CA LEU A 76 12.67 18.15 3.87
C LEU A 76 12.63 18.04 2.34
N ASN A 77 13.77 18.20 1.67
CA ASN A 77 13.92 18.09 0.22
C ASN A 77 14.69 16.81 -0.16
N CYS A 78 14.53 15.73 0.62
CA CYS A 78 15.12 14.45 0.27
C CYS A 78 14.34 13.81 -0.89
N ASP A 79 14.95 13.73 -2.07
CA ASP A 79 14.34 13.09 -3.24
C ASP A 79 14.59 11.58 -3.31
N ARG A 80 15.31 10.99 -2.34
CA ARG A 80 15.62 9.54 -2.35
C ARG A 80 14.37 8.67 -2.21
N SER A 81 13.32 9.16 -1.54
CA SER A 81 12.02 8.51 -1.42
C SER A 81 11.10 8.75 -2.63
N TYR A 82 11.50 9.60 -3.58
CA TYR A 82 10.63 10.16 -4.62
C TYR A 82 10.99 9.67 -6.03
N ARG A 83 11.45 8.42 -6.18
CA ARG A 83 11.91 7.94 -7.50
C ARG A 83 10.79 7.73 -8.52
N PHE A 84 9.52 7.68 -8.09
CA PHE A 84 8.39 7.30 -8.97
C PHE A 84 7.15 8.18 -8.87
N GLN A 85 7.28 9.47 -8.55
CA GLN A 85 6.12 10.39 -8.47
C GLN A 85 5.07 9.98 -7.42
N ALA A 86 5.43 9.12 -6.46
CA ALA A 86 4.58 8.76 -5.34
C ALA A 86 4.43 9.94 -4.37
N ARG A 87 3.27 10.06 -3.70
CA ARG A 87 3.08 11.08 -2.67
C ARG A 87 4.12 10.93 -1.57
N ARG A 88 4.69 12.05 -1.12
CA ARG A 88 5.77 12.03 -0.11
C ARG A 88 5.23 11.46 1.22
N PRO A 89 5.95 10.52 1.85
CA PRO A 89 5.62 10.08 3.19
C PRO A 89 5.89 11.20 4.21
N LEU A 90 5.18 11.17 5.33
CA LEU A 90 5.41 12.12 6.42
C LEU A 90 6.77 11.90 7.07
N VAL A 91 7.17 10.63 7.22
CA VAL A 91 8.46 10.23 7.81
C VAL A 91 9.10 9.17 6.93
N HIS A 92 10.41 9.27 6.70
CA HIS A 92 11.15 8.22 6.02
C HIS A 92 12.56 8.00 6.58
N PHE A 93 13.08 6.79 6.38
CA PHE A 93 14.36 6.31 6.90
C PHE A 93 15.22 5.77 5.76
N HIS A 94 16.51 6.09 5.77
CA HIS A 94 17.45 5.53 4.81
C HIS A 94 17.96 4.18 5.34
N MET A 95 17.63 3.09 4.64
CA MET A 95 18.19 1.76 4.93
C MET A 95 19.44 1.49 4.08
N SER A 96 19.54 2.11 2.91
CA SER A 96 20.74 2.19 2.08
C SER A 96 20.69 3.43 1.19
N ASP A 97 21.62 3.58 0.24
CA ASP A 97 21.60 4.68 -0.73
C ASP A 97 20.43 4.65 -1.72
N VAL A 98 19.82 3.47 -1.89
CA VAL A 98 18.76 3.23 -2.87
C VAL A 98 17.49 2.64 -2.25
N PHE A 99 17.49 2.38 -0.94
CA PHE A 99 16.37 1.72 -0.26
C PHE A 99 15.87 2.56 0.90
N VAL A 100 14.59 2.89 0.85
CA VAL A 100 13.93 3.78 1.82
C VAL A 100 12.80 3.03 2.53
N LEU A 101 12.69 3.24 3.84
CA LEU A 101 11.50 2.89 4.61
C LEU A 101 10.65 4.15 4.78
N SER A 102 9.39 4.08 4.36
CA SER A 102 8.43 5.18 4.42
C SER A 102 7.32 4.90 5.43
N LEU A 103 6.95 5.91 6.21
CA LEU A 103 5.75 5.90 7.06
C LEU A 103 4.75 6.94 6.54
N TYR A 104 3.57 6.46 6.20
CA TYR A 104 2.43 7.27 5.80
C TYR A 104 1.43 7.39 6.95
N GLN A 105 0.80 8.56 7.05
CA GLN A 105 -0.39 8.71 7.88
C GLN A 105 -1.56 7.99 7.20
N LYS A 106 -2.49 7.48 8.00
CA LYS A 106 -3.68 6.81 7.47
C LYS A 106 -4.54 7.78 6.68
N SER A 107 -4.75 8.99 7.19
CA SER A 107 -5.53 10.03 6.49
C SER A 107 -4.95 10.40 5.12
N ASP A 108 -3.66 10.20 4.90
CA ASP A 108 -2.98 10.52 3.64
C ASP A 108 -3.19 9.48 2.54
N VAL A 109 -3.47 8.21 2.86
CA VAL A 109 -3.49 7.15 1.83
C VAL A 109 -4.59 6.11 2.01
N LEU A 110 -5.11 5.92 3.22
CA LEU A 110 -6.04 4.86 3.57
C LEU A 110 -7.17 5.37 4.50
N TRP A 111 -7.70 6.58 4.23
CA TRP A 111 -8.66 7.23 5.15
C TRP A 111 -9.93 6.42 5.37
N GLU A 112 -10.37 5.65 4.37
CA GLU A 112 -11.55 4.77 4.45
C GLU A 112 -11.25 3.37 5.03
N LEU A 113 -9.99 2.99 5.25
CA LEU A 113 -9.62 1.68 5.80
C LEU A 113 -9.73 1.64 7.33
N THR A 114 -10.95 1.67 7.85
CA THR A 114 -11.25 1.75 9.30
C THR A 114 -10.73 0.58 10.14
N ALA A 115 -10.50 -0.59 9.52
CA ALA A 115 -10.00 -1.78 10.19
C ALA A 115 -8.63 -1.60 10.87
N LEU A 116 -7.84 -0.60 10.46
CA LEU A 116 -6.56 -0.29 11.09
C LEU A 116 -6.73 0.34 12.49
N ASP A 117 -7.77 1.16 12.68
CA ASP A 117 -8.00 1.92 13.91
C ASP A 117 -8.98 1.19 14.84
N SER A 118 -10.00 0.56 14.27
CA SER A 118 -11.13 -0.02 14.98
C SER A 118 -11.60 -1.27 14.25
N PRO A 119 -10.88 -2.40 14.43
CA PRO A 119 -11.28 -3.66 13.84
C PRO A 119 -12.62 -4.14 14.42
N THR A 120 -13.56 -4.46 13.56
CA THR A 120 -14.88 -5.01 13.87
C THR A 120 -15.09 -6.30 13.09
N SER A 121 -16.13 -7.08 13.44
CA SER A 121 -16.50 -8.26 12.64
C SER A 121 -16.88 -7.92 11.20
N GLU A 122 -17.40 -6.71 10.96
CA GLU A 122 -17.87 -6.25 9.65
C GLU A 122 -16.70 -5.89 8.72
N ASN A 123 -15.62 -5.30 9.26
CA ASN A 123 -14.45 -4.91 8.47
C ASN A 123 -13.27 -5.89 8.56
N ALA A 124 -13.44 -7.04 9.24
CA ALA A 124 -12.39 -8.02 9.47
C ALA A 124 -11.70 -8.51 8.19
N GLY A 125 -12.45 -8.61 7.08
CA GLY A 125 -11.92 -9.00 5.77
C GLY A 125 -11.17 -7.89 5.02
N SER A 126 -11.08 -6.68 5.56
CA SER A 126 -10.44 -5.52 4.89
C SER A 126 -8.92 -5.50 5.02
N ILE A 127 -8.39 -6.14 6.07
CA ILE A 127 -6.96 -6.28 6.31
C ILE A 127 -6.68 -7.76 6.51
N LEU A 128 -5.80 -8.31 5.68
CA LEU A 128 -5.37 -9.70 5.73
C LEU A 128 -4.01 -9.81 6.41
N SER A 129 -3.74 -11.00 6.92
CA SER A 129 -2.36 -11.39 7.19
C SER A 129 -1.60 -11.53 5.87
N ALA A 130 -0.33 -11.11 5.82
CA ALA A 130 0.49 -11.29 4.62
C ALA A 130 0.79 -12.76 4.30
N SER A 131 0.47 -13.69 5.20
CA SER A 131 0.54 -15.14 4.98
C SER A 131 -0.83 -15.79 4.70
N ASP A 132 -1.88 -14.98 4.53
CA ASP A 132 -3.24 -15.46 4.33
C ASP A 132 -3.38 -16.30 3.04
N PRO A 133 -4.11 -17.44 3.05
CA PRO A 133 -4.37 -18.24 1.85
C PRO A 133 -5.15 -17.54 0.73
N LEU A 134 -5.86 -16.45 1.03
CA LEU A 134 -6.50 -15.58 0.03
C LEU A 134 -5.47 -14.79 -0.80
N LEU A 135 -4.19 -14.87 -0.46
CA LEU A 135 -3.08 -14.30 -1.22
C LEU A 135 -2.35 -15.39 -2.03
N PRO A 136 -1.84 -15.06 -3.23
CA PRO A 136 -1.19 -16.02 -4.11
C PRO A 136 0.05 -16.65 -3.47
N SER A 137 0.32 -17.91 -3.75
CA SER A 137 1.62 -18.51 -3.41
C SER A 137 2.71 -18.04 -4.36
N ALA A 138 3.96 -18.12 -3.92
CA ALA A 138 5.12 -17.94 -4.81
C ALA A 138 5.00 -18.82 -6.06
N ALA A 139 5.19 -18.24 -7.24
CA ALA A 139 5.14 -18.94 -8.52
C ALA A 139 6.19 -18.37 -9.49
N PRO A 140 6.77 -19.19 -10.40
CA PRO A 140 7.68 -18.69 -11.43
C PRO A 140 7.04 -17.58 -12.28
N GLY A 141 7.80 -16.53 -12.58
CA GLY A 141 7.31 -15.38 -13.35
C GLY A 141 6.35 -14.45 -12.59
N ARG A 142 6.10 -14.72 -11.31
CA ARG A 142 5.30 -13.87 -10.41
C ARG A 142 6.18 -13.24 -9.32
N GLY A 143 5.57 -12.30 -8.60
CA GLY A 143 6.11 -11.74 -7.37
C GLY A 143 6.27 -12.77 -6.26
N GLN A 144 6.62 -12.30 -5.07
CA GLN A 144 6.91 -13.15 -3.91
C GLN A 144 5.69 -14.00 -3.49
N GLY A 145 4.48 -13.47 -3.65
CA GLY A 145 3.27 -14.05 -3.07
C GLY A 145 3.24 -13.90 -1.54
N ARG A 146 2.30 -14.62 -0.92
CA ARG A 146 2.10 -14.65 0.53
C ARG A 146 3.36 -15.10 1.26
N LEU A 147 3.57 -14.51 2.44
CA LEU A 147 4.66 -14.84 3.34
C LEU A 147 4.45 -16.21 4.01
N SER A 148 5.53 -16.72 4.62
CA SER A 148 5.46 -17.87 5.53
C SER A 148 4.48 -17.61 6.66
N SER A 149 3.77 -18.65 7.13
CA SER A 149 2.79 -18.55 8.22
C SER A 149 3.39 -18.06 9.53
N GLU A 150 4.71 -18.20 9.72
CA GLU A 150 5.45 -17.66 10.87
C GLU A 150 5.48 -16.12 10.90
N TYR A 151 5.18 -15.46 9.77
CA TYR A 151 5.16 -14.01 9.61
C TYR A 151 3.74 -13.44 9.58
N SER A 152 2.78 -14.12 10.23
CA SER A 152 1.36 -13.76 10.21
C SER A 152 1.03 -12.38 10.81
N ALA A 153 1.95 -11.81 11.58
CA ALA A 153 1.82 -10.48 12.16
C ALA A 153 1.92 -9.33 11.13
N VAL A 154 2.53 -9.59 9.96
CA VAL A 154 2.55 -8.61 8.86
C VAL A 154 1.14 -8.51 8.28
N ARG A 155 0.62 -7.30 8.18
CA ARG A 155 -0.74 -7.02 7.70
C ARG A 155 -0.69 -6.32 6.36
N VAL A 156 -1.61 -6.65 5.47
CA VAL A 156 -1.81 -6.05 4.15
C VAL A 156 -3.29 -5.70 3.96
N PRO A 157 -3.67 -4.71 3.15
CA PRO A 157 -5.06 -4.58 2.73
C PRO A 157 -5.49 -5.84 1.97
N ALA A 158 -6.78 -6.17 2.00
CA ALA A 158 -7.31 -7.09 0.99
C ALA A 158 -7.17 -6.46 -0.42
N VAL A 159 -7.02 -7.27 -1.47
CA VAL A 159 -6.79 -6.77 -2.84
C VAL A 159 -7.92 -5.81 -3.27
N ALA A 160 -9.17 -6.12 -2.96
CA ALA A 160 -10.31 -5.24 -3.23
C ALA A 160 -10.17 -3.89 -2.52
N LYS A 161 -9.80 -3.89 -1.23
CA LYS A 161 -9.60 -2.64 -0.47
C LYS A 161 -8.38 -1.85 -0.92
N TYR A 162 -7.35 -2.53 -1.41
CA TYR A 162 -6.23 -1.87 -2.08
C TYR A 162 -6.69 -1.16 -3.35
N CYS A 163 -7.47 -1.82 -4.21
CA CYS A 163 -8.03 -1.21 -5.43
C CYS A 163 -8.93 -0.02 -5.12
N GLU A 164 -9.88 -0.16 -4.19
CA GLU A 164 -10.73 0.95 -3.76
C GLU A 164 -9.90 2.14 -3.25
N SER A 165 -8.83 1.87 -2.49
CA SER A 165 -7.94 2.91 -1.99
C SER A 165 -7.19 3.62 -3.12
N LEU A 166 -6.72 2.88 -4.14
CA LEU A 166 -6.10 3.49 -5.32
C LEU A 166 -7.09 4.36 -6.11
N LEU A 167 -8.34 3.93 -6.26
CA LEU A 167 -9.39 4.71 -6.94
C LEU A 167 -9.74 5.99 -6.16
N LEU A 168 -9.86 5.89 -4.83
CA LEU A 168 -10.03 7.05 -3.95
C LEU A 168 -8.85 8.04 -4.08
N LEU A 169 -7.62 7.52 -4.13
CA LEU A 169 -6.41 8.30 -4.34
C LEU A 169 -6.38 8.99 -5.71
N MET A 170 -6.77 8.31 -6.78
CA MET A 170 -6.90 8.88 -8.12
C MET A 170 -7.96 10.00 -8.14
N CYS A 171 -9.12 9.79 -7.51
CA CYS A 171 -10.15 10.83 -7.44
C CYS A 171 -9.69 12.05 -6.63
N ARG A 172 -8.98 11.85 -5.52
CA ARG A 172 -8.43 12.95 -4.71
C ARG A 172 -7.34 13.71 -5.47
N ASP A 173 -6.41 12.97 -6.08
CA ASP A 173 -5.23 13.51 -6.74
C ASP A 173 -5.45 13.76 -8.25
N TYR A 174 -6.70 13.92 -8.67
CA TYR A 174 -7.12 14.08 -10.06
C TYR A 174 -6.37 15.21 -10.76
N ASP A 175 -5.92 14.97 -12.00
CA ASP A 175 -5.13 15.91 -12.82
C ASP A 175 -3.79 16.33 -12.15
N THR A 176 -3.24 15.47 -11.29
CA THR A 176 -1.88 15.63 -10.74
C THR A 176 -0.96 14.51 -11.18
N THR A 177 0.35 14.67 -10.99
CA THR A 177 1.33 13.60 -11.25
C THR A 177 1.09 12.35 -10.40
N TYR A 178 0.46 12.47 -9.23
CA TYR A 178 0.17 11.33 -8.36
C TYR A 178 -0.91 10.42 -8.95
N GLU A 179 -1.88 10.96 -9.68
CA GLU A 179 -2.93 10.18 -10.36
C GLU A 179 -2.33 9.10 -11.26
N THR A 180 -1.33 9.48 -12.07
CA THR A 180 -0.63 8.55 -12.98
C THR A 180 0.09 7.44 -12.19
N TYR A 181 0.66 7.78 -11.03
CA TYR A 181 1.28 6.78 -10.17
C TYR A 181 0.24 5.78 -9.62
N TRP A 182 -0.89 6.25 -9.11
CA TRP A 182 -1.96 5.38 -8.61
C TRP A 182 -2.57 4.51 -9.71
N MET A 183 -2.76 5.07 -10.90
CA MET A 183 -3.17 4.33 -12.09
C MET A 183 -2.16 3.22 -12.42
N ALA A 184 -0.86 3.49 -12.38
CA ALA A 184 0.17 2.48 -12.65
C ALA A 184 0.12 1.33 -11.62
N LEU A 185 -0.16 1.62 -10.35
CA LEU A 185 -0.36 0.57 -9.34
C LEU A 185 -1.63 -0.25 -9.61
N LEU A 186 -2.70 0.39 -10.08
CA LEU A 186 -3.94 -0.29 -10.44
C LEU A 186 -3.74 -1.20 -11.66
N THR A 187 -2.99 -0.75 -12.67
CA THR A 187 -2.71 -1.57 -13.88
C THR A 187 -1.91 -2.82 -13.54
N TYR A 188 -1.03 -2.78 -12.53
CA TYR A 188 -0.38 -4.00 -12.04
C TYR A 188 -1.37 -5.01 -11.46
N ILE A 189 -2.41 -4.55 -10.77
CA ILE A 189 -3.46 -5.45 -10.27
C ILE A 189 -4.25 -6.03 -11.46
N LEU A 190 -4.66 -5.19 -12.41
CA LEU A 190 -5.38 -5.62 -13.61
C LEU A 190 -4.59 -6.68 -14.41
N GLU A 191 -3.27 -6.51 -14.56
CA GLU A 191 -2.44 -7.40 -15.38
C GLU A 191 -2.04 -8.69 -14.64
N TYR A 192 -1.77 -8.62 -13.34
CA TYR A 192 -1.13 -9.74 -12.62
C TYR A 192 -2.01 -10.43 -11.58
N VAL A 193 -3.10 -9.81 -11.13
CA VAL A 193 -3.91 -10.30 -10.01
C VAL A 193 -5.35 -10.55 -10.43
N ASP A 194 -5.90 -9.70 -11.31
CA ASP A 194 -7.21 -9.96 -11.89
C ASP A 194 -7.22 -11.33 -12.57
N GLU A 195 -8.36 -12.02 -12.54
CA GLU A 195 -8.56 -13.36 -13.11
C GLU A 195 -7.77 -14.51 -12.44
N THR A 196 -6.94 -14.24 -11.42
CA THR A 196 -6.16 -15.28 -10.73
C THR A 196 -6.92 -16.01 -9.62
N GLY A 197 -8.20 -15.66 -9.38
CA GLY A 197 -9.04 -16.20 -8.32
C GLY A 197 -8.77 -15.64 -6.93
N PHE A 198 -7.76 -14.75 -6.79
CA PHE A 198 -7.43 -14.05 -5.54
C PHE A 198 -8.10 -12.66 -5.44
N PHE A 199 -8.85 -12.27 -6.46
CA PHE A 199 -9.60 -11.02 -6.54
C PHE A 199 -10.82 -11.19 -7.46
N CYS A 200 -11.95 -10.62 -7.06
CA CYS A 200 -13.19 -10.56 -7.83
C CYS A 200 -13.67 -9.11 -7.87
N VAL A 201 -14.10 -8.62 -9.04
CA VAL A 201 -14.61 -7.23 -9.16
C VAL A 201 -15.85 -6.99 -8.30
N GLU A 202 -16.62 -8.04 -8.03
CA GLU A 202 -17.78 -8.05 -7.14
C GLU A 202 -17.41 -7.82 -5.67
N ASP A 203 -16.15 -7.96 -5.28
CA ASP A 203 -15.66 -7.64 -3.94
C ASP A 203 -15.45 -6.13 -3.74
N LEU A 204 -15.38 -5.36 -4.84
CA LEU A 204 -15.34 -3.90 -4.77
C LEU A 204 -16.71 -3.33 -4.38
N GLY A 205 -16.70 -2.19 -3.69
CA GLY A 205 -17.87 -1.33 -3.54
C GLY A 205 -18.49 -1.00 -4.90
N TYR A 206 -19.82 -0.95 -4.95
CA TYR A 206 -20.59 -0.82 -6.20
C TYR A 206 -20.13 0.37 -7.05
N GLU A 207 -19.84 1.50 -6.41
CA GLU A 207 -19.41 2.74 -7.05
C GLU A 207 -18.06 2.64 -7.76
N PHE A 208 -17.21 1.68 -7.37
CA PHE A 208 -15.86 1.52 -7.92
C PHE A 208 -15.82 0.59 -9.14
N ARG A 209 -16.86 -0.25 -9.32
CA ARG A 209 -16.87 -1.35 -10.30
C ARG A 209 -16.85 -0.85 -11.73
N GLU A 210 -17.65 0.17 -12.04
CA GLU A 210 -17.79 0.65 -13.42
C GLU A 210 -16.47 1.17 -13.98
N PHE A 211 -15.76 2.00 -13.21
CA PHE A 211 -14.43 2.47 -13.58
C PHE A 211 -13.45 1.30 -13.71
N TYR A 212 -13.43 0.38 -12.72
CA TYR A 212 -12.52 -0.76 -12.74
C TYR A 212 -12.70 -1.62 -14.01
N CYS A 213 -13.95 -1.91 -14.38
CA CYS A 213 -14.27 -2.65 -15.60
C CYS A 213 -13.85 -1.88 -16.86
N ALA A 214 -14.09 -0.57 -16.94
CA ALA A 214 -13.66 0.23 -18.08
C ALA A 214 -12.12 0.27 -18.22
N ALA A 215 -11.40 0.35 -17.11
CA ALA A 215 -9.93 0.28 -17.09
C ALA A 215 -9.42 -1.10 -17.54
N LYS A 216 -10.07 -2.18 -17.09
CA LYS A 216 -9.77 -3.56 -17.53
C LYS A 216 -9.90 -3.74 -19.03
N GLU A 217 -10.98 -3.23 -19.63
CA GLU A 217 -11.23 -3.33 -21.08
C GLU A 217 -10.40 -2.33 -21.91
N ALA A 218 -9.54 -1.53 -21.27
CA ALA A 218 -8.80 -0.43 -21.89
C ALA A 218 -9.71 0.56 -22.67
N ASP A 219 -10.97 0.73 -22.23
CA ASP A 219 -11.91 1.69 -22.80
C ASP A 219 -11.59 3.10 -22.28
N THR A 220 -10.57 3.72 -22.87
CA THR A 220 -10.12 5.06 -22.49
C THR A 220 -11.19 6.13 -22.66
N SER A 221 -12.19 5.92 -23.52
CA SER A 221 -13.28 6.88 -23.74
C SER A 221 -14.25 6.89 -22.56
N CYS A 222 -14.61 5.71 -22.04
CA CYS A 222 -15.47 5.62 -20.86
C CYS A 222 -14.72 5.80 -19.54
N MET A 223 -13.48 5.31 -19.45
CA MET A 223 -12.70 5.27 -18.22
C MET A 223 -12.56 6.65 -17.57
N TRP A 224 -12.14 7.67 -18.32
CA TRP A 224 -11.95 9.01 -17.76
C TRP A 224 -13.27 9.68 -17.35
N ARG A 225 -14.33 9.51 -18.14
CA ARG A 225 -15.68 9.99 -17.78
C ARG A 225 -16.17 9.34 -16.49
N LEU A 226 -15.97 8.03 -16.34
CA LEU A 226 -16.36 7.29 -15.12
C LEU A 226 -15.54 7.73 -13.90
N LEU A 227 -14.26 8.09 -14.08
CA LEU A 227 -13.44 8.64 -12.99
C LEU A 227 -13.95 10.01 -12.52
N GLU A 228 -14.31 10.88 -13.46
CA GLU A 228 -14.90 12.19 -13.16
C GLU A 228 -16.26 12.06 -12.45
N GLU A 229 -17.10 11.12 -12.89
CA GLU A 229 -18.39 10.81 -12.25
C GLU A 229 -18.19 10.27 -10.83
N LEU A 230 -17.30 9.28 -10.66
CA LEU A 230 -16.94 8.73 -9.36
C LEU A 230 -16.42 9.82 -8.42
N ARG A 231 -15.47 10.63 -8.89
CA ARG A 231 -14.90 11.75 -8.13
C ARG A 231 -15.99 12.71 -7.69
N SER A 232 -16.88 13.11 -8.59
CA SER A 232 -17.97 14.04 -8.31
C SER A 232 -18.90 13.49 -7.22
N ASN A 233 -19.27 12.22 -7.30
CA ASN A 233 -20.11 11.55 -6.31
C ASN A 233 -19.42 11.46 -4.93
N LEU A 234 -18.12 11.14 -4.90
CA LEU A 234 -17.34 11.08 -3.67
C LEU A 234 -17.13 12.47 -3.03
N SER A 235 -16.94 13.51 -3.84
CA SER A 235 -16.91 14.91 -3.35
C SER A 235 -18.25 15.32 -2.76
N LEU A 236 -19.38 15.04 -3.44
CA LEU A 236 -20.72 15.38 -2.95
C LEU A 236 -21.08 14.67 -1.64
N SER A 237 -20.58 13.45 -1.44
CA SER A 237 -20.77 12.68 -0.20
C SER A 237 -19.74 12.99 0.89
N GLY A 238 -18.80 13.90 0.66
CA GLY A 238 -17.78 14.29 1.65
C GLY A 238 -16.75 13.20 1.96
N ARG A 239 -16.59 12.22 1.06
CA ARG A 239 -15.69 11.06 1.22
C ARG A 239 -14.27 11.32 0.73
N LEU A 240 -14.05 12.39 -0.04
CA LEU A 240 -12.71 12.84 -0.39
C LEU A 240 -12.23 13.85 0.65
N PRO A 241 -11.02 13.68 1.21
CA PRO A 241 -10.44 14.69 2.08
C PRO A 241 -10.14 15.96 1.27
N ASN A 242 -10.20 17.11 1.94
CA ASN A 242 -9.71 18.35 1.36
C ASN A 242 -8.20 18.21 1.14
N SER A 243 -7.76 18.41 -0.11
CA SER A 243 -6.36 18.39 -0.54
C SER A 243 -5.53 19.46 0.15
#